data_AF-A0A9X1KBF9-F1
#
_entry.id   AF-A0A9X1KBF9-F1
#
_cell.length_a   1.000
_cell.length_b   1.000
_cell.length_c   1.000
_cell.angle_alpha   90.00
_cell.angle_beta   90.00
_cell.angle_gamma   90.00
#
_symmetry.space_group_name_H-M   'P 1'
#
loop_
_entity.id
_entity.type
_entity.pdbx_description
1 polymer ?
#
loop_
_entity_poly.entity_id
_entity_poly.type
_entity_poly.pdbx_seq_one_letter_code
_entity_poly.pdbx_strand_id
1 'polypeptide(L)'
;MSKMKKISLAVMLFSSVMSETSPLLGQKDSVYAEETAQVVPAKEYRNVMYYGDWSIWDGEGKFLPQDIPADQLTHLNFAFLDFDSEGNLTFTDADAAVGASLEQPGVGWNTPRSG
;
A
#
# COMPACT_ATOMS: atom_id res chain seq x y z
N MET A 1 35.79 -0.07 28.77
CA MET A 1 34.95 1.05 29.25
C MET A 1 35.32 2.31 28.48
N SER A 2 34.54 2.66 27.45
CA SER A 2 34.70 3.90 26.68
C SER A 2 34.06 5.05 27.45
N LYS A 3 34.84 6.10 27.78
CA LYS A 3 34.35 7.29 28.50
C LYS A 3 33.82 8.31 27.50
N MET A 4 32.51 8.54 27.51
CA MET A 4 31.87 9.65 26.80
C MET A 4 32.37 11.00 27.34
N LYS A 5 32.87 11.86 26.46
CA LYS A 5 33.31 13.22 26.78
C LYS A 5 32.07 14.12 26.78
N LYS A 6 31.76 14.71 27.94
CA LYS A 6 30.62 15.60 28.17
C LYS A 6 30.75 16.84 27.27
N ILE A 7 29.80 17.03 26.36
CA ILE A 7 29.68 18.27 25.57
C ILE A 7 29.11 19.33 26.50
N SER A 8 29.90 20.38 26.75
CA SER A 8 29.53 21.49 27.63
C SER A 8 28.52 22.40 26.95
N LEU A 9 27.45 22.75 27.68
CA LEU A 9 26.32 23.59 27.28
C LEU A 9 26.68 25.04 26.89
N ALA A 10 27.97 25.40 26.93
CA ALA A 10 28.47 26.76 26.72
C ALA A 10 28.62 27.19 25.24
N VAL A 11 28.39 26.31 24.26
CA VAL A 11 28.52 26.66 22.82
C VAL A 11 27.24 27.31 22.25
N MET A 12 26.11 27.28 22.97
CA MET A 12 24.84 27.84 22.49
C MET A 12 24.61 29.35 22.79
N LEU A 13 25.65 30.13 23.15
CA LEU A 13 25.46 31.52 23.63
C LEU A 13 26.22 32.62 22.87
N PHE A 14 26.59 32.41 21.60
CA PHE A 14 27.19 33.49 20.79
C PHE A 14 26.38 33.84 19.52
N SER A 15 25.06 33.66 19.55
CA SER A 15 24.15 34.32 18.61
C SER A 15 23.81 35.72 19.14
N SER A 16 24.73 36.68 19.01
CA SER A 16 24.47 38.09 19.29
C SER A 16 25.60 38.97 18.75
N VAL A 17 25.59 39.24 17.44
CA VAL A 17 26.20 40.46 16.91
C VAL A 17 25.25 41.01 15.84
N MET A 18 24.39 41.94 16.26
CA MET A 18 23.85 42.95 15.36
C MET A 18 24.82 44.13 15.41
N SER A 19 25.44 44.45 14.28
CA SER A 19 26.10 45.75 14.10
C SER A 19 25.88 46.17 12.66
N GLU A 20 25.00 47.15 12.48
CA GLU A 20 24.74 47.78 11.20
C GLU A 20 25.93 48.65 10.79
N THR A 21 26.43 48.46 9.56
CA THR A 21 26.95 49.56 8.74
C THR A 21 26.64 49.26 7.27
N SER A 22 25.97 50.20 6.59
CA SER A 22 25.91 50.36 5.13
C SER A 22 26.49 51.75 4.82
N PRO A 23 27.02 52.07 3.61
CA PRO A 23 26.60 51.53 2.31
C PRO A 23 27.72 51.26 1.26
N LEU A 24 27.26 50.76 0.10
CA LEU A 24 27.78 51.01 -1.27
C LEU A 24 28.94 50.14 -1.82
N LEU A 25 28.61 48.98 -2.40
CA LEU A 25 28.89 48.64 -3.83
C LEU A 25 28.22 47.29 -4.14
N GLY A 26 27.18 47.32 -4.97
CA GLY A 26 26.45 46.12 -5.37
C GLY A 26 27.25 45.26 -6.34
N GLN A 27 28.02 44.30 -5.83
CA GLN A 27 28.42 43.12 -6.59
C GLN A 27 27.59 41.94 -6.07
N LYS A 28 26.51 41.63 -6.78
CA LYS A 28 25.73 40.40 -6.55
C LYS A 28 26.52 39.23 -7.12
N ASP A 29 27.43 38.67 -6.34
CA ASP A 29 27.91 37.33 -6.61
C ASP A 29 26.76 36.36 -6.29
N SER A 30 26.06 35.90 -7.32
CA SER A 30 25.02 34.88 -7.15
C SER A 30 25.70 33.55 -6.83
N VAL A 31 25.79 33.23 -5.55
CA VAL A 31 26.14 31.88 -5.11
C VAL A 31 24.93 30.99 -5.44
N TYR A 32 25.01 30.29 -6.57
CA TYR A 32 24.12 29.18 -6.86
C TYR A 32 24.52 28.02 -5.94
N ALA A 33 23.82 27.88 -4.82
CA ALA A 33 23.76 26.61 -4.14
C ALA A 33 22.97 25.67 -5.05
N GLU A 34 23.65 24.74 -5.70
CA GLU A 34 23.00 23.64 -6.40
C GLU A 34 22.40 22.72 -5.34
N GLU A 35 21.13 22.97 -5.02
CA GLU A 35 20.33 22.06 -4.22
C GLU A 35 20.13 20.80 -5.06
N THR A 36 20.96 19.78 -4.80
CA THR A 36 20.73 18.44 -5.35
C THR A 36 19.43 17.93 -4.76
N ALA A 37 18.32 18.19 -5.45
CA ALA A 37 17.03 17.63 -5.14
C ALA A 37 17.18 16.11 -5.14
N GLN A 38 17.18 15.51 -3.96
CA GLN A 38 17.10 14.05 -3.86
C GLN A 38 15.76 13.66 -4.47
N VAL A 39 15.80 13.03 -5.64
CA VAL A 39 14.62 12.42 -6.27
C VAL A 39 14.19 11.28 -5.34
N VAL A 40 13.33 11.58 -4.38
CA VAL A 40 12.65 10.56 -3.59
C VAL A 40 11.79 9.81 -4.60
N PRO A 41 12.04 8.50 -4.84
CA PRO A 41 11.21 7.74 -5.75
C PRO A 41 9.76 7.86 -5.28
N ALA A 42 8.86 8.18 -6.21
CA ALA A 42 7.45 8.30 -5.91
C ALA A 42 6.98 7.01 -5.25
N LYS A 43 6.31 7.13 -4.09
CA LYS A 43 5.79 5.98 -3.37
C LYS A 43 4.72 5.32 -4.23
N GLU A 44 4.96 4.10 -4.67
CA GLU A 44 3.94 3.30 -5.35
C GLU A 44 2.79 2.99 -4.38
N TYR A 45 1.58 3.35 -4.77
CA TYR A 45 0.37 3.07 -4.01
C TYR A 45 -0.10 1.65 -4.28
N ARG A 46 -0.66 1.00 -3.25
CA ARG A 46 -1.32 -0.29 -3.41
C ARG A 46 -2.78 -0.10 -3.80
N ASN A 47 -3.22 -0.75 -4.87
CA ASN A 47 -4.62 -0.87 -5.23
C ASN A 47 -5.05 -2.32 -4.96
N VAL A 48 -5.93 -2.51 -3.98
CA VAL A 48 -6.27 -3.82 -3.43
C VAL A 48 -7.76 -4.07 -3.63
N MET A 49 -8.10 -5.20 -4.26
CA MET A 49 -9.48 -5.66 -4.41
C MET A 49 -9.70 -6.91 -3.55
N TYR A 50 -10.91 -7.06 -3.01
CA TYR A 50 -11.38 -8.33 -2.45
C TYR A 50 -12.24 -9.05 -3.49
N TYR A 51 -12.04 -10.35 -3.64
CA TYR A 51 -12.81 -11.19 -4.54
C TYR A 51 -13.42 -12.34 -3.76
N GLY A 52 -14.76 -12.33 -3.68
CA GLY A 52 -15.57 -13.37 -3.05
C GLY A 52 -15.66 -14.63 -3.93
N ASP A 53 -15.42 -15.83 -3.41
CA ASP A 53 -15.63 -17.08 -4.16
C ASP A 53 -17.06 -17.17 -4.74
N TRP A 54 -18.07 -16.74 -3.99
CA TRP A 54 -19.48 -16.66 -4.40
C TRP A 54 -19.75 -15.80 -5.64
N SER A 55 -18.82 -14.94 -6.07
CA SER A 55 -19.00 -14.03 -7.21
C SER A 55 -19.23 -14.77 -8.53
N ILE A 56 -18.80 -16.04 -8.63
CA ILE A 56 -18.97 -16.83 -9.85
C ILE A 56 -20.41 -17.26 -10.11
N TRP A 57 -21.31 -17.08 -9.13
CA TRP A 57 -22.69 -17.52 -9.22
C TRP A 57 -23.58 -16.49 -9.93
N ASP A 58 -24.56 -16.98 -10.70
CA ASP A 58 -25.47 -16.14 -11.48
C ASP A 58 -26.29 -15.15 -10.63
N GLY A 59 -26.61 -15.51 -9.38
CA GLY A 59 -27.34 -14.63 -8.46
C GLY A 59 -26.53 -13.44 -7.97
N GLU A 60 -25.21 -13.49 -8.13
CA GLU A 60 -24.26 -12.43 -7.75
C GLU A 60 -23.74 -11.67 -8.99
N GLY A 61 -24.43 -11.82 -10.13
CA GLY A 61 -24.06 -11.19 -11.39
C GLY A 61 -22.98 -11.93 -12.19
N LYS A 62 -22.57 -13.13 -11.74
CA LYS A 62 -21.61 -14.00 -12.42
C LYS A 62 -20.33 -13.28 -12.83
N PHE A 63 -19.67 -12.66 -11.85
CA PHE A 63 -18.42 -11.94 -12.06
C PHE A 63 -17.25 -12.90 -11.86
N LEU A 64 -16.61 -13.32 -12.96
CA LEU A 64 -15.55 -14.31 -12.95
C LEU A 64 -14.18 -13.67 -12.74
N PRO A 65 -13.14 -14.43 -12.33
CA PRO A 65 -11.79 -13.88 -12.18
C PRO A 65 -11.24 -13.25 -13.47
N GLN A 66 -11.69 -13.71 -14.64
CA GLN A 66 -11.30 -13.17 -15.95
C GLN A 66 -11.89 -11.79 -16.24
N ASP A 67 -12.96 -11.40 -15.54
CA ASP A 67 -13.63 -10.10 -15.70
C ASP A 67 -12.94 -9.00 -14.88
N ILE A 68 -11.96 -9.36 -14.04
CA ILE A 68 -11.22 -8.41 -13.19
C ILE A 68 -10.24 -7.60 -14.05
N PRO A 69 -10.25 -6.25 -13.95
CA PRO A 69 -9.25 -5.39 -14.59
C PRO A 69 -7.90 -5.49 -13.87
N ALA A 70 -7.20 -6.60 -14.06
CA ALA A 70 -5.99 -6.95 -13.33
C ALA A 70 -4.84 -5.94 -13.54
N ASP A 71 -4.85 -5.20 -14.66
CA ASP A 71 -3.89 -4.13 -14.96
C ASP A 71 -4.04 -2.90 -14.05
N GLN A 72 -5.19 -2.73 -13.41
CA GLN A 72 -5.47 -1.63 -12.48
C GLN A 72 -5.16 -1.99 -11.03
N LEU A 73 -4.97 -3.28 -10.72
CA LEU A 73 -4.79 -3.78 -9.36
C LEU A 73 -3.32 -4.12 -9.10
N THR A 74 -2.89 -3.92 -7.86
CA THR A 74 -1.58 -4.44 -7.42
C THR A 74 -1.72 -5.68 -6.56
N HIS A 75 -2.87 -5.87 -5.91
CA HIS A 75 -3.15 -7.04 -5.09
C HIS A 75 -4.61 -7.44 -5.22
N LEU A 76 -4.85 -8.75 -5.15
CA LEU A 76 -6.17 -9.33 -5.01
C LEU A 76 -6.19 -10.19 -3.74
N ASN A 77 -7.13 -9.91 -2.86
CA ASN A 77 -7.42 -10.69 -1.68
C ASN A 77 -8.56 -11.65 -1.99
N PHE A 78 -8.24 -12.93 -2.17
CA PHE A 78 -9.25 -13.96 -2.29
C PHE A 78 -9.96 -14.13 -0.94
N ALA A 79 -11.27 -14.04 -0.94
CA ALA A 79 -12.08 -13.97 0.25
C ALA A 79 -13.39 -14.78 0.11
N PHE A 80 -14.00 -15.24 1.18
CA PHE A 80 -13.39 -15.41 2.50
C PHE A 80 -12.89 -16.86 2.66
N LEU A 81 -12.09 -17.10 3.69
CA LEU A 81 -11.94 -18.43 4.24
C LEU A 81 -12.67 -18.46 5.58
N ASP A 82 -13.22 -19.60 5.93
CA ASP A 82 -13.87 -19.85 7.21
C ASP A 82 -12.98 -20.73 8.10
N PHE A 83 -13.41 -20.94 9.34
CA PHE A 83 -12.76 -21.80 10.32
C PHE A 83 -13.71 -22.91 10.74
N ASP A 84 -13.22 -24.15 10.81
CA ASP A 84 -13.96 -25.21 11.51
C ASP A 84 -13.91 -25.00 13.04
N SER A 85 -14.60 -25.87 13.78
CA SER A 85 -14.63 -25.80 15.25
C SER A 85 -13.27 -25.99 15.93
N GLU A 86 -12.28 -26.50 15.20
CA GLU A 86 -10.91 -26.72 15.66
C GLU A 86 -9.97 -25.55 15.28
N GLY A 87 -10.47 -24.59 14.48
CA GLY A 87 -9.71 -23.45 13.99
C GLY A 87 -8.91 -23.71 12.72
N ASN A 88 -9.17 -24.81 12.01
CA ASN A 88 -8.57 -25.05 10.70
C ASN A 88 -9.27 -24.24 9.63
N LEU A 89 -8.51 -23.76 8.64
CA LEU A 89 -9.06 -23.02 7.50
C LEU A 89 -9.89 -23.95 6.60
N THR A 90 -11.06 -23.46 6.20
CA THR A 90 -11.97 -24.11 5.28
C THR A 90 -12.45 -23.11 4.21
N PHE A 91 -12.82 -23.59 3.03
CA PHE A 91 -13.46 -22.74 2.03
C PHE A 91 -14.90 -22.46 2.46
N THR A 92 -15.36 -21.22 2.27
CA THR A 92 -16.77 -20.86 2.42
C THR A 92 -17.63 -21.58 1.39
N ASP A 93 -17.12 -21.72 0.17
CA ASP A 93 -17.71 -22.54 -0.88
C ASP A 93 -16.58 -23.24 -1.67
N ALA A 94 -16.33 -24.52 -1.36
CA ALA A 94 -15.27 -25.29 -2.01
C ALA A 94 -15.53 -25.53 -3.51
N ASP A 95 -16.80 -25.61 -3.91
CA ASP A 95 -17.15 -25.79 -5.30
C ASP A 95 -16.88 -24.49 -6.07
N ALA A 96 -17.21 -23.32 -5.52
CA ALA A 96 -16.84 -22.05 -6.13
C ALA A 96 -15.33 -21.80 -6.16
N ALA A 97 -14.63 -22.14 -5.07
CA ALA A 97 -13.20 -21.84 -4.94
C ALA A 97 -12.31 -22.69 -5.84
N VAL A 98 -12.62 -23.99 -6.01
CA VAL A 98 -11.73 -24.94 -6.72
C VAL A 98 -12.45 -25.98 -7.58
N GLY A 99 -13.76 -26.20 -7.39
CA GLY A 99 -14.49 -27.33 -8.00
C GLY A 99 -15.25 -27.01 -9.28
N ALA A 100 -15.66 -25.76 -9.49
CA ALA A 100 -16.54 -25.36 -10.57
C ALA A 100 -15.80 -25.36 -11.91
N SER A 101 -16.22 -26.24 -12.83
CA SER A 101 -16.04 -25.95 -14.26
C SER A 101 -16.97 -24.80 -14.61
N LEU A 102 -16.41 -23.61 -14.86
CA LEU A 102 -17.13 -22.37 -15.17
C LEU A 102 -18.03 -22.46 -16.43
N GLU A 103 -18.00 -23.59 -17.13
CA GLU A 103 -18.77 -23.90 -18.35
C GLU A 103 -19.74 -25.09 -18.19
N GLN A 104 -19.87 -25.71 -17.01
CA GLN A 104 -20.75 -26.89 -16.87
C GLN A 104 -22.25 -26.54 -16.75
N PRO A 105 -23.16 -27.38 -17.29
CA PRO A 105 -24.59 -27.26 -17.03
C PRO A 105 -24.93 -27.60 -15.58
N GLY A 106 -25.71 -26.75 -14.90
CA GLY A 106 -26.22 -27.00 -13.54
C GLY A 106 -25.38 -26.40 -12.41
N VAL A 107 -24.36 -25.60 -12.74
CA VAL A 107 -23.66 -24.73 -11.78
C VAL A 107 -24.40 -23.38 -11.76
N GLY A 108 -24.94 -22.97 -10.62
CA GLY A 108 -25.82 -21.79 -10.52
C GLY A 108 -26.24 -21.49 -9.08
N TRP A 109 -26.74 -20.27 -8.85
CA TRP A 109 -27.09 -19.75 -7.52
C TRP A 109 -28.23 -20.52 -6.84
N ASN A 110 -28.20 -20.58 -5.50
CA ASN A 110 -29.16 -21.33 -4.66
C ASN A 110 -29.17 -22.85 -4.91
N THR A 111 -28.01 -23.41 -5.25
CA THR A 111 -27.77 -24.85 -5.21
C THR A 111 -27.02 -25.22 -3.93
N PRO A 112 -27.06 -26.49 -3.48
CA PRO A 112 -26.25 -26.94 -2.33
C PRO A 112 -24.73 -26.72 -2.48
N ARG A 113 -24.29 -26.36 -3.70
CA ARG A 113 -22.91 -26.09 -4.06
C ARG A 113 -22.55 -24.60 -4.05
N SER A 114 -23.49 -23.70 -3.72
CA SER A 114 -23.29 -22.25 -3.88
C SER A 114 -23.11 -21.48 -2.57
N GLY A 115 -22.89 -22.19 -1.47
CA GLY A 115 -22.93 -21.65 -0.10
C GLY A 115 -24.31 -21.76 0.53
#